data_AF-A0A1B6KH61-F1
#
_entry.id   AF-A0A1B6KH61-F1
#
_cell.length_a   1.000
_cell.length_b   1.000
_cell.length_c   1.000
_cell.angle_alpha   90.00
_cell.angle_beta   90.00
_cell.angle_gamma   90.00
#
_symmetry.space_group_name_H-M   'P 1'
#
loop_
_entity.id
_entity.type
_entity.pdbx_description
1 polymer ?
#
loop_
_entity_poly.entity_id
_entity_poly.type
_entity_poly.pdbx_seq_one_letter_code
_entity_poly.pdbx_strand_id
1 'polypeptide(L)'
;LREMFNSTKEIQDWFTECARLVSQICGQKMEYVTPLGLPVVQHYSRQLKRPDLGGNKLGHLQEYFPIDMFERPYVMKQKNAFPPNFIHSLDSSHMMLTSIFSEQKGVTFVSVHDCYWTHASTVHLMNQICREQFVALHSQPILEDLSKFMIQKYSFTESDMMDQDNVMGQSRQKLHHVLTQVPPKGSFVLENVLDSIYFFS
;
A
#
# COMPACT_ATOMS: atom_id res chain seq x y z
N LEU A 1 2.29 -0.27 22.72
CA LEU A 1 1.81 -0.56 21.34
C LEU A 1 2.09 -2.00 20.92
N ARG A 2 3.35 -2.47 20.95
CA ARG A 2 3.72 -3.83 20.51
C ARG A 2 3.03 -4.98 21.26
N GLU A 3 2.62 -4.78 22.50
CA GLU A 3 1.87 -5.78 23.28
C GLU A 3 0.35 -5.67 23.12
N MET A 4 -0.15 -4.56 22.56
CA MET A 4 -1.59 -4.27 22.47
C MET A 4 -2.20 -4.56 21.09
N PHE A 5 -1.39 -4.57 20.02
CA PHE A 5 -1.86 -4.72 18.63
C PHE A 5 -1.05 -5.79 17.87
N ASN A 6 -1.14 -7.04 18.30
CA ASN A 6 -0.39 -8.15 17.71
C ASN A 6 -0.74 -8.36 16.22
N SER A 7 -2.02 -8.36 15.86
CA SER A 7 -2.45 -8.56 14.47
C SER A 7 -2.01 -7.43 13.53
N THR A 8 -2.01 -6.17 14.01
CA THR A 8 -1.49 -5.04 13.22
C THR A 8 0.00 -5.21 12.93
N LYS A 9 0.76 -5.72 13.92
CA LYS A 9 2.18 -6.01 13.75
C LYS A 9 2.41 -7.12 12.73
N GLU A 10 1.63 -8.19 12.78
CA GLU A 10 1.73 -9.30 11.81
C GLU A 10 1.52 -8.81 10.37
N ILE A 11 0.51 -7.96 10.15
CA ILE A 11 0.27 -7.34 8.84
C ILE A 11 1.42 -6.42 8.42
N GLN A 12 1.94 -5.61 9.33
CA GLN A 12 3.08 -4.73 9.05
C GLN A 12 4.36 -5.52 8.71
N ASP A 13 4.64 -6.59 9.45
CA ASP A 13 5.78 -7.47 9.21
C ASP A 13 5.63 -8.19 7.86
N TRP A 14 4.42 -8.67 7.54
CA TRP A 14 4.09 -9.27 6.24
C TRP A 14 4.32 -8.29 5.07
N PHE A 15 3.77 -7.07 5.17
CA PHE A 15 4.00 -6.01 4.19
C PHE A 15 5.49 -5.71 3.99
N THR A 16 6.22 -5.56 5.10
CA THR A 16 7.65 -5.24 5.06
C THR A 16 8.44 -6.36 4.36
N GLU A 17 8.14 -7.62 4.64
CA GLU A 17 8.82 -8.76 4.03
C GLU A 17 8.46 -8.90 2.54
N CYS A 18 7.18 -8.72 2.16
CA CYS A 18 6.74 -8.70 0.76
C CYS A 18 7.53 -7.66 -0.04
N ALA A 19 7.50 -6.39 0.39
CA ALA A 19 8.17 -5.31 -0.34
C ALA A 19 9.69 -5.48 -0.38
N ARG A 20 10.30 -6.05 0.67
CA ARG A 20 11.72 -6.40 0.68
C ARG A 20 12.05 -7.45 -0.38
N LEU A 21 11.30 -8.55 -0.41
CA LEU A 21 11.56 -9.67 -1.32
C LEU A 21 11.28 -9.28 -2.78
N VAL A 22 10.18 -8.58 -3.05
CA VAL A 22 9.87 -8.03 -4.39
C VAL A 22 11.01 -7.14 -4.89
N SER A 23 11.45 -6.19 -4.07
CA SER A 23 12.53 -5.27 -4.46
C SER A 23 13.89 -5.98 -4.64
N GLN A 24 14.18 -6.99 -3.82
CA GLN A 24 15.48 -7.67 -3.80
C GLN A 24 15.60 -8.78 -4.87
N ILE A 25 14.55 -9.55 -5.11
CA ILE A 25 14.56 -10.71 -6.01
C ILE A 25 14.12 -10.30 -7.41
N CYS A 26 13.01 -9.58 -7.53
CA CYS A 26 12.48 -9.17 -8.83
C CYS A 26 13.18 -7.90 -9.35
N GLY A 27 13.82 -7.13 -8.47
CA GLY A 27 14.43 -5.85 -8.85
C GLY A 27 13.41 -4.79 -9.26
N GLN A 28 12.15 -4.95 -8.85
CA GLN A 28 11.03 -4.08 -9.20
C GLN A 28 10.62 -3.19 -8.02
N LYS A 29 9.98 -2.06 -8.33
CA LYS A 29 9.37 -1.18 -7.34
C LYS A 29 8.08 -1.82 -6.82
N MET A 30 7.68 -1.51 -5.60
CA MET A 30 6.41 -1.99 -5.07
C MET A 30 5.25 -1.25 -5.73
N GLU A 31 4.31 -2.01 -6.27
CA GLU A 31 3.09 -1.55 -6.92
C GLU A 31 1.89 -2.33 -6.40
N TYR A 32 0.72 -1.71 -6.43
CA TYR A 32 -0.57 -2.30 -6.09
C TYR A 32 -1.72 -1.44 -6.64
N VAL A 33 -2.95 -1.90 -6.49
CA VAL A 33 -4.17 -1.15 -6.89
C VAL A 33 -5.05 -0.99 -5.66
N THR A 34 -5.58 0.21 -5.43
CA THR A 34 -6.51 0.46 -4.31
C THR A 34 -7.86 -0.23 -4.56
N PRO A 35 -8.70 -0.42 -3.52
CA PRO A 35 -10.06 -0.96 -3.71
C PRO A 35 -10.94 -0.14 -4.66
N LEU A 36 -10.61 1.13 -4.92
CA LEU A 36 -11.28 1.99 -5.90
C LEU A 36 -10.66 1.93 -7.31
N GLY A 37 -9.70 1.02 -7.54
CA GLY A 37 -9.10 0.83 -8.86
C GLY A 37 -7.95 1.79 -9.20
N LEU A 38 -7.44 2.57 -8.24
CA LEU A 38 -6.31 3.47 -8.49
C LEU A 38 -4.98 2.71 -8.41
N PRO A 39 -4.17 2.66 -9.48
CA PRO A 39 -2.83 2.08 -9.43
C PRO A 39 -1.88 2.97 -8.62
N VAL A 40 -1.10 2.36 -7.72
CA VAL A 40 -0.12 3.04 -6.86
C VAL A 40 1.25 2.41 -7.05
N VAL A 41 2.27 3.25 -7.21
CA VAL A 41 3.67 2.86 -7.40
C VAL A 41 4.57 3.59 -6.40
N GLN A 42 5.47 2.87 -5.73
CA GLN A 42 6.49 3.49 -4.88
C GLN A 42 7.72 3.91 -5.69
N HIS A 43 7.94 5.22 -5.87
CA HIS A 43 9.05 5.77 -6.67
C HIS A 43 10.44 5.72 -6.00
N TYR A 44 10.65 4.90 -4.96
CA TYR A 44 11.93 4.85 -4.27
C TYR A 44 12.99 4.07 -5.06
N SER A 45 13.80 4.81 -5.79
CA SER A 45 14.97 4.31 -6.52
C SER A 45 16.29 4.67 -5.82
N ARG A 46 17.35 3.93 -6.12
CA ARG A 46 18.71 4.36 -5.76
C ARG A 46 19.10 5.53 -6.66
N GLN A 47 19.44 6.66 -6.05
CA GLN A 47 20.10 7.73 -6.79
C GLN A 47 21.47 7.22 -7.26
N LEU A 48 21.71 7.32 -8.57
CA LEU A 48 23.06 7.20 -9.11
C LEU A 48 23.89 8.34 -8.49
N LYS A 49 24.85 8.01 -7.62
CA LYS A 49 25.85 8.99 -7.20
C LYS A 49 26.52 9.49 -8.48
N ARG A 50 26.38 10.78 -8.80
CA ARG A 50 27.22 11.41 -9.82
C ARG A 50 28.67 11.13 -9.41
N PRO A 51 29.55 10.64 -10.30
CA PRO A 51 30.97 10.66 -10.03
C PRO A 51 31.31 12.11 -9.68
N ASP A 52 31.98 12.31 -8.56
CA ASP A 52 32.50 13.62 -8.18
C ASP A 52 33.55 13.98 -9.23
N LEU A 53 33.12 14.67 -10.29
CA LEU A 53 34.01 15.25 -11.29
C LEU A 53 34.68 16.44 -10.61
N GLY A 54 35.64 16.13 -9.74
CA GLY A 54 36.58 17.09 -9.22
C GLY A 54 37.28 17.77 -10.40
N GLY A 55 37.00 19.05 -10.59
CA GLY A 55 37.71 19.90 -11.54
C GLY A 55 36.80 20.61 -12.54
N ASN A 56 36.58 21.90 -12.29
CA ASN A 56 36.38 22.97 -13.27
C ASN A 56 36.28 22.52 -14.74
N LYS A 57 35.07 22.31 -15.26
CA LYS A 57 34.75 22.63 -16.67
C LYS A 57 33.32 23.13 -16.78
N LEU A 58 33.23 24.45 -16.97
CA LEU A 58 32.09 25.17 -17.50
C LEU A 58 31.77 24.63 -18.91
N GLY A 59 30.59 24.05 -19.11
CA GLY A 59 30.10 23.68 -20.43
C GLY A 59 29.30 22.37 -20.44
N HIS A 60 28.02 22.47 -20.78
CA HIS A 60 27.03 21.39 -20.95
C HIS A 60 26.48 20.74 -19.68
N LEU A 61 25.56 21.46 -19.02
CA LEU A 61 24.45 20.84 -18.31
C LEU A 61 23.52 20.18 -19.35
N GLN A 62 23.91 19.01 -19.85
CA GLN A 62 22.94 18.11 -20.46
C GLN A 62 22.11 17.55 -19.31
N GLU A 63 20.86 18.00 -19.20
CA GLU A 63 19.85 17.36 -18.36
C GLU A 63 19.73 15.90 -18.77
N TYR A 64 20.54 15.05 -18.14
CA TYR A 64 20.32 13.62 -18.14
C TYR A 64 19.06 13.38 -17.31
N PHE A 65 17.91 13.42 -17.98
CA PHE A 65 16.71 12.73 -17.49
C PHE A 65 17.07 11.25 -17.44
N PRO A 66 17.25 10.63 -16.25
CA PRO A 66 17.38 9.19 -16.18
C PRO A 66 16.04 8.66 -16.66
N ILE A 67 16.02 8.07 -17.85
CA ILE A 67 14.89 7.31 -18.35
C ILE A 67 14.64 6.23 -17.29
N ASP A 68 13.46 6.28 -16.66
CA ASP A 68 13.00 5.55 -15.45
C ASP A 68 13.15 4.01 -15.52
N MET A 69 13.64 3.49 -16.64
CA MET A 69 13.77 2.07 -16.97
C MET A 69 14.99 1.39 -16.31
N PHE A 70 15.97 2.14 -15.79
CA PHE A 70 17.24 1.58 -15.28
C PHE A 70 17.52 1.83 -13.79
N GLU A 71 16.64 2.51 -13.08
CA GLU A 71 16.90 2.78 -11.66
C GLU A 71 16.50 1.59 -10.78
N ARG A 72 17.51 0.90 -10.23
CA ARG A 72 17.29 -0.19 -9.28
C ARG A 72 16.53 0.32 -8.04
N PRO A 73 15.52 -0.42 -7.55
CA PRO A 73 14.74 -0.03 -6.39
C PRO A 73 15.62 0.12 -5.16
N TYR A 74 15.35 1.15 -4.36
CA TYR A 74 15.98 1.31 -3.06
C TYR A 74 15.22 0.45 -2.03
N VAL A 75 15.61 -0.83 -1.95
CA VAL A 75 15.01 -1.87 -1.09
C VAL A 75 14.64 -1.39 0.32
N MET A 76 15.55 -0.67 1.00
CA MET A 76 15.30 -0.18 2.36
C MET A 76 14.13 0.82 2.42
N LYS A 77 14.05 1.75 1.46
CA LYS A 77 12.96 2.73 1.40
C LYS A 77 11.64 2.08 0.97
N GLN A 78 11.69 1.19 -0.03
CA GLN A 78 10.52 0.43 -0.49
C GLN A 78 9.87 -0.32 0.68
N LYS A 79 10.64 -1.17 1.39
CA LYS A 79 10.08 -1.98 2.48
C LYS A 79 9.56 -1.16 3.66
N ASN A 80 10.24 -0.07 4.02
CA ASN A 80 9.86 0.75 5.18
C ASN A 80 8.66 1.64 4.89
N ALA A 81 8.50 2.08 3.64
CA ALA A 81 7.41 2.96 3.23
C ALA A 81 6.17 2.21 2.77
N PHE A 82 6.28 0.91 2.44
CA PHE A 82 5.14 0.16 1.92
C PHE A 82 3.96 0.08 2.92
N PRO A 83 4.17 -0.34 4.19
CA PRO A 83 3.08 -0.36 5.16
C PRO A 83 2.34 0.98 5.32
N PRO A 84 3.00 2.13 5.62
CA PRO A 84 2.28 3.39 5.78
C PRO A 84 1.63 3.88 4.48
N ASN A 85 2.28 3.71 3.32
CA ASN A 85 1.69 4.11 2.05
C ASN A 85 0.42 3.31 1.73
N PHE A 86 0.41 2.01 2.01
CA PHE A 86 -0.75 1.16 1.79
C PHE A 86 -1.92 1.60 2.67
N ILE A 87 -1.69 1.86 3.96
CA ILE A 87 -2.74 2.36 4.87
C ILE A 87 -3.26 3.72 4.41
N HIS A 88 -2.39 4.68 4.07
CA HIS A 88 -2.84 5.98 3.55
C HIS A 88 -3.69 5.85 2.27
N SER A 89 -3.42 4.84 1.43
CA SER A 89 -4.23 4.58 0.24
C SER A 89 -5.64 4.07 0.58
N LEU A 90 -5.79 3.32 1.68
CA LEU A 90 -7.09 2.90 2.21
C LEU A 90 -7.84 4.06 2.85
N ASP A 91 -7.15 4.89 3.63
CA ASP A 91 -7.74 6.11 4.21
C ASP A 91 -8.24 7.05 3.11
N SER A 92 -7.45 7.22 2.05
CA SER A 92 -7.88 7.98 0.87
C SER A 92 -9.08 7.34 0.16
N SER A 93 -9.15 6.01 0.10
CA SER A 93 -10.28 5.30 -0.51
C SER A 93 -11.55 5.48 0.32
N HIS A 94 -11.45 5.39 1.65
CA HIS A 94 -12.55 5.64 2.58
C HIS A 94 -13.05 7.08 2.51
N MET A 95 -12.13 8.05 2.46
CA MET A 95 -12.45 9.46 2.30
C MET A 95 -13.18 9.73 0.97
N MET A 96 -12.70 9.16 -0.14
CA MET A 96 -13.35 9.30 -1.45
C MET A 96 -14.76 8.70 -1.46
N LEU A 97 -14.94 7.49 -0.92
CA LEU A 97 -16.26 6.89 -0.78
C LEU A 97 -17.19 7.77 0.07
N THR A 98 -16.71 8.24 1.22
CA THR A 98 -17.50 9.12 2.10
C THR A 98 -17.91 10.40 1.38
N SER A 99 -17.02 11.00 0.59
CA SER A 99 -17.30 12.19 -0.23
C SER A 99 -18.38 11.92 -1.28
N ILE A 100 -18.25 10.84 -2.07
CA ILE A 100 -19.19 10.50 -3.15
C ILE A 100 -20.60 10.26 -2.59
N PHE A 101 -20.70 9.47 -1.51
CA PHE A 101 -21.99 9.17 -0.90
C PHE A 101 -22.58 10.36 -0.12
N SER A 102 -21.74 11.27 0.39
CA SER A 102 -22.18 12.55 0.96
C SER A 102 -22.83 13.43 -0.10
N GLU A 103 -22.18 13.57 -1.26
CA GLU A 103 -22.72 14.33 -2.39
C GLU A 103 -24.08 13.78 -2.84
N GLN A 104 -24.21 12.46 -2.98
CA GLN A 104 -25.47 11.79 -3.34
C GLN A 104 -26.61 12.05 -2.35
N LYS A 105 -26.30 12.25 -1.07
CA LYS A 105 -27.28 12.58 -0.01
C LYS A 105 -27.44 14.10 0.20
N GLY A 106 -26.85 14.94 -0.67
CA GLY A 106 -26.95 16.40 -0.58
C GLY A 106 -26.15 17.00 0.59
N VAL A 107 -25.13 16.29 1.08
CA VAL A 107 -24.25 16.72 2.16
C VAL A 107 -23.00 17.36 1.56
N THR A 108 -22.79 18.65 1.82
CA THR A 108 -21.53 19.33 1.49
C THR A 108 -20.39 18.67 2.27
N PHE A 109 -19.34 18.22 1.58
CA PHE A 109 -18.22 17.50 2.17
C PHE A 109 -16.89 18.11 1.76
N VAL A 110 -15.99 18.28 2.72
CA VAL A 110 -14.58 18.62 2.50
C VAL A 110 -13.75 17.76 3.44
N SER A 111 -12.55 17.35 3.02
CA SER A 111 -11.63 16.63 3.88
C SER A 111 -10.26 17.30 3.96
N VAL A 112 -9.64 17.21 5.12
CA VAL A 112 -8.22 17.42 5.32
C VAL A 112 -7.67 16.09 5.83
N HIS A 113 -7.28 15.22 4.90
CA HIS A 113 -6.92 13.82 5.18
C HIS A 113 -8.02 13.08 5.94
N ASP A 114 -7.78 12.75 7.21
CA ASP A 114 -8.67 12.02 8.12
C ASP A 114 -9.68 12.94 8.85
N CYS A 115 -9.63 14.25 8.60
CA CYS A 115 -10.58 15.20 9.17
C CYS A 115 -11.70 15.51 8.17
N TYR A 116 -12.93 15.11 8.48
CA TYR A 116 -14.09 15.29 7.59
C TYR A 116 -14.97 16.45 8.04
N TRP A 117 -15.24 17.39 7.12
CA TRP A 117 -15.93 18.64 7.39
C TRP A 117 -17.23 18.73 6.58
N THR A 118 -18.28 19.21 7.24
CA THR A 118 -19.60 19.48 6.66
C THR A 118 -20.28 20.62 7.43
N HIS A 119 -21.48 21.01 7.03
CA HIS A 119 -22.29 21.96 7.79
C HIS A 119 -22.82 21.34 9.09
N ALA A 120 -22.97 22.15 10.14
CA ALA A 120 -23.43 21.67 11.45
C ALA A 120 -24.77 20.90 11.39
N SER A 121 -25.68 21.29 10.48
CA SER A 121 -26.97 20.63 10.27
C SER A 121 -26.86 19.21 9.69
N THR A 122 -25.75 18.85 9.05
CA THR A 122 -25.56 17.59 8.32
C THR A 122 -24.51 16.66 8.92
N VAL A 123 -23.92 17.00 10.08
CA VAL A 123 -22.91 16.18 10.77
C VAL A 123 -23.40 14.75 11.03
N HIS A 124 -24.63 14.59 11.50
CA HIS A 124 -25.22 13.27 11.77
C HIS A 124 -25.29 12.38 10.52
N LEU A 125 -25.65 12.96 9.36
CA LEU A 125 -25.68 12.24 8.08
C LEU A 125 -24.25 11.88 7.64
N MET A 126 -23.31 12.81 7.73
CA MET A 126 -21.90 12.55 7.40
C MET A 126 -21.33 11.41 8.26
N ASN A 127 -21.60 11.40 9.57
CA ASN A 127 -21.12 10.35 10.47
C ASN A 127 -21.76 8.98 10.18
N GLN A 128 -23.02 8.96 9.74
CA GLN A 128 -23.66 7.74 9.27
C GLN A 128 -22.96 7.23 7.99
N ILE A 129 -22.78 8.09 6.99
CA ILE A 129 -22.12 7.74 5.72
C ILE A 129 -20.68 7.27 5.98
N CYS A 130 -19.93 7.98 6.81
CA CYS A 130 -18.56 7.64 7.17
C CYS A 130 -18.45 6.21 7.71
N ARG A 131 -19.33 5.83 8.64
CA ARG A 131 -19.38 4.47 9.20
C ARG A 131 -19.82 3.43 8.17
N GLU A 132 -20.86 3.72 7.39
CA GLU A 132 -21.34 2.87 6.29
C GLU A 132 -20.21 2.56 5.30
N GLN A 133 -19.47 3.58 4.86
CA GLN A 133 -18.40 3.42 3.88
C GLN A 133 -17.15 2.75 4.47
N PHE A 134 -16.86 2.95 5.75
CA PHE A 134 -15.76 2.23 6.42
C PHE A 134 -16.03 0.73 6.45
N VAL A 135 -17.24 0.34 6.88
CA VAL A 135 -17.66 -1.06 6.90
C VAL A 135 -17.64 -1.63 5.48
N ALA A 136 -18.27 -0.95 4.51
CA ALA A 136 -18.31 -1.41 3.13
C ALA A 136 -16.91 -1.64 2.52
N LEU A 137 -15.96 -0.74 2.79
CA LEU A 137 -14.57 -0.85 2.34
C LEU A 137 -13.88 -2.06 2.99
N HIS A 138 -13.91 -2.16 4.31
CA HIS A 138 -13.20 -3.20 5.05
C HIS A 138 -13.89 -4.57 5.04
N SER A 139 -15.13 -4.66 4.57
CA SER A 139 -15.79 -5.93 4.22
C SER A 139 -15.20 -6.59 2.97
N GLN A 140 -14.48 -5.84 2.12
CA GLN A 140 -13.78 -6.41 0.97
C GLN A 140 -12.57 -7.25 1.42
N PRO A 141 -12.18 -8.30 0.67
CA PRO A 141 -11.01 -9.12 0.96
C PRO A 141 -9.70 -8.42 0.55
N ILE A 142 -9.43 -7.24 1.14
CA ILE A 142 -8.37 -6.31 0.73
C ILE A 142 -6.98 -6.98 0.70
N LEU A 143 -6.62 -7.72 1.76
CA LEU A 143 -5.29 -8.33 1.85
C LEU A 143 -5.14 -9.54 0.92
N GLU A 144 -6.23 -10.29 0.74
CA GLU A 144 -6.28 -11.41 -0.19
C GLU A 144 -6.18 -10.94 -1.64
N ASP A 145 -6.85 -9.83 -2.00
CA ASP A 145 -6.76 -9.26 -3.34
C ASP A 145 -5.39 -8.63 -3.61
N LEU A 146 -4.79 -7.97 -2.61
CA LEU A 146 -3.39 -7.53 -2.69
C LEU A 146 -2.43 -8.72 -2.90
N SER A 147 -2.62 -9.81 -2.15
CA SER A 147 -1.82 -11.04 -2.31
C SER A 147 -1.95 -11.61 -3.72
N LYS A 148 -3.18 -11.77 -4.24
CA LYS A 148 -3.42 -12.22 -5.62
C LYS A 148 -2.71 -11.33 -6.64
N PHE A 149 -2.83 -10.01 -6.49
CA PHE A 149 -2.15 -9.05 -7.35
C PHE A 149 -0.62 -9.24 -7.33
N MET A 150 -0.04 -9.33 -6.13
CA MET A 150 1.41 -9.52 -5.98
C MET A 150 1.88 -10.86 -6.58
N ILE A 151 1.11 -11.93 -6.41
CA ILE A 151 1.42 -13.24 -6.99
C ILE A 151 1.39 -13.13 -8.53
N GLN A 152 0.33 -12.56 -9.10
CA GLN A 152 0.22 -12.41 -10.55
C GLN A 152 1.33 -11.56 -11.16
N LYS A 153 1.79 -10.52 -10.45
CA LYS A 153 2.79 -9.57 -10.95
C LYS A 153 4.24 -9.99 -10.68
N TYR A 154 4.53 -10.52 -9.50
CA TYR A 154 5.89 -10.75 -9.01
C TYR A 154 6.26 -12.22 -8.85
N SER A 155 5.30 -13.15 -8.88
CA SER A 155 5.62 -14.58 -8.80
C SER A 155 6.20 -15.09 -10.12
N PHE A 156 6.92 -16.20 -10.01
CA PHE A 156 7.48 -16.93 -11.14
C PHE A 156 6.60 -18.15 -11.47
N THR A 157 6.79 -18.74 -12.65
CA THR A 157 6.12 -20.01 -13.00
C THR A 157 6.72 -21.18 -12.23
N GLU A 158 5.99 -22.30 -12.14
CA GLU A 158 6.49 -23.50 -11.47
C GLU A 158 7.82 -23.98 -12.09
N SER A 159 7.96 -23.93 -13.42
CA SER A 159 9.19 -24.27 -14.13
C SER A 159 10.40 -23.45 -13.68
N ASP A 160 10.20 -22.17 -13.35
CA ASP A 160 11.26 -21.26 -12.89
C ASP A 160 11.65 -21.49 -11.42
N MET A 161 10.87 -22.30 -10.69
CA MET A 161 11.06 -22.63 -9.27
C MET A 161 11.61 -24.04 -9.02
N MET A 162 11.67 -24.93 -10.03
CA MET A 162 12.10 -26.33 -9.86
C MET A 162 13.61 -26.55 -9.76
N ASP A 163 14.43 -25.50 -9.94
CA ASP A 163 15.89 -25.59 -9.82
C ASP A 163 16.31 -25.51 -8.33
N GLN A 164 16.01 -26.58 -7.58
CA GLN A 164 16.11 -26.65 -6.11
C GLN A 164 17.54 -26.55 -5.57
N ASP A 165 18.52 -26.94 -6.38
CA ASP A 165 19.95 -26.90 -6.05
C ASP A 165 20.56 -25.50 -6.22
N ASN A 166 19.80 -24.55 -6.79
CA ASN A 166 20.24 -23.20 -7.08
C ASN A 166 19.68 -22.20 -6.06
N VAL A 167 20.55 -21.36 -5.47
CA VAL A 167 20.20 -20.30 -4.50
C VAL A 167 19.11 -19.37 -5.03
N MET A 168 19.05 -19.17 -6.35
CA MET A 168 18.02 -18.37 -7.00
C MET A 168 16.64 -19.04 -6.93
N GLY A 169 16.56 -20.36 -7.15
CA GLY A 169 15.31 -21.13 -7.07
C GLY A 169 14.70 -21.08 -5.67
N GLN A 170 15.53 -21.26 -4.63
CA GLN A 170 15.11 -21.15 -3.23
C GLN A 170 14.59 -19.74 -2.89
N SER A 171 15.23 -18.70 -3.43
CA SER A 171 14.78 -17.31 -3.23
C SER A 171 13.40 -17.06 -3.86
N ARG A 172 13.16 -17.58 -5.06
CA ARG A 172 11.87 -17.47 -5.77
C ARG A 172 10.74 -18.20 -5.03
N GLN A 173 11.02 -19.41 -4.52
CA GLN A 173 10.06 -20.16 -3.69
C GLN A 173 9.73 -19.40 -2.39
N LYS A 174 10.75 -18.83 -1.73
CA LYS A 174 10.55 -18.00 -0.54
C LYS A 174 9.66 -16.79 -0.84
N LEU A 175 9.88 -16.10 -1.96
CA LEU A 175 9.00 -15.00 -2.39
C LEU A 175 7.56 -15.48 -2.53
N HIS A 176 7.33 -16.52 -3.33
CA HIS A 176 5.98 -17.06 -3.55
C HIS A 176 5.28 -17.47 -2.25
N HIS A 177 6.01 -18.12 -1.34
CA HIS A 177 5.50 -18.50 -0.03
C HIS A 177 5.09 -17.28 0.80
N VAL A 178 5.93 -16.25 0.88
CA VAL A 178 5.58 -15.02 1.63
C VAL A 178 4.37 -14.31 1.02
N LEU A 179 4.28 -14.23 -0.31
CA LEU A 179 3.16 -13.57 -0.97
C LEU A 179 1.82 -14.29 -0.72
N THR A 180 1.83 -15.61 -0.53
CA THR A 180 0.63 -16.42 -0.25
C THR A 180 0.24 -16.49 1.22
N GLN A 181 1.15 -16.19 2.15
CA GLN A 181 0.89 -16.18 3.59
C GLN A 181 0.20 -14.90 4.07
N VAL A 182 -1.05 -14.71 3.65
CA VAL A 182 -1.89 -13.61 4.15
C VAL A 182 -2.17 -13.79 5.66
N PRO A 183 -1.92 -12.76 6.49
CA PRO A 183 -2.22 -12.82 7.92
C PRO A 183 -3.71 -13.14 8.20
N PRO A 184 -4.01 -13.97 9.22
CA PRO A 184 -5.38 -14.37 9.52
C PRO A 184 -6.21 -13.21 10.08
N LYS A 185 -7.52 -13.29 9.87
CA LYS A 185 -8.49 -12.34 10.44
C LYS A 185 -8.70 -12.62 11.93
N GLY A 186 -8.93 -11.56 12.71
CA GLY A 186 -9.33 -11.65 14.11
C GLY A 186 -10.82 -12.00 14.27
N SER A 187 -11.29 -11.94 15.52
CA SER A 187 -12.70 -12.20 15.89
C SER A 187 -13.59 -10.95 15.95
N PHE A 188 -13.05 -9.77 15.60
CA PHE A 188 -13.80 -8.52 15.63
C PHE A 188 -14.92 -8.52 14.58
N VAL A 189 -16.13 -8.18 15.01
CA VAL A 189 -17.32 -8.03 14.16
C VAL A 189 -17.33 -6.60 13.61
N LEU A 190 -17.09 -6.44 12.32
CA LEU A 190 -16.88 -5.14 11.66
C LEU A 190 -18.14 -4.24 11.74
N GLU A 191 -19.32 -4.85 11.73
CA GLU A 191 -20.62 -4.19 11.79
C GLU A 191 -20.79 -3.34 13.07
N ASN A 192 -20.06 -3.66 14.14
CA ASN A 192 -20.06 -2.86 15.38
C ASN A 192 -19.60 -1.41 15.15
N VAL A 193 -18.90 -1.12 14.05
CA VAL A 193 -18.51 0.25 13.68
C VAL A 193 -19.75 1.12 13.39
N LEU A 194 -20.84 0.54 12.86
CA LEU A 194 -22.06 1.26 12.52
C LEU A 194 -22.70 1.95 13.73
N ASP A 195 -22.57 1.34 14.91
CA ASP A 195 -23.13 1.85 16.16
C ASP A 195 -22.13 2.65 17.01
N SER A 196 -20.86 2.71 16.59
CA SER A 196 -19.82 3.39 17.36
C SER A 196 -19.94 4.92 17.26
N ILE A 197 -20.28 5.55 18.38
CA ILE A 197 -20.43 7.01 18.49
C ILE A 197 -19.08 7.73 18.36
N TYR A 198 -18.02 7.12 18.89
CA TYR A 198 -16.67 7.71 18.94
C TYR A 198 -15.74 7.21 17.83
N PHE A 199 -16.30 6.58 16.79
CA PHE A 199 -15.50 6.15 15.63
C PHE A 199 -14.99 7.36 14.83
N PHE A 200 -15.86 8.35 14.62
CA PHE A 200 -15.55 9.63 14.01
C PHE A 200 -16.31 10.70 14.80
N SER A 201 -15.58 11.52 15.56
CA SER A 201 -16.14 12.50 16.50
C SER A 201 -15.35 13.79 16.51
#